data_AF-A0A7C1L346-F1
#
_entry.id   AF-A0A7C1L346-F1
#
_cell.length_a   1.000
_cell.length_b   1.000
_cell.length_c   1.000
_cell.angle_alpha   90.00
_cell.angle_beta   90.00
_cell.angle_gamma   90.00
#
_symmetry.space_group_name_H-M   'P 1'
#
loop_
_entity.id
_entity.type
_entity.pdbx_description
1 polymer ?
#
loop_
_entity_poly.entity_id
_entity_poly.type
_entity_poly.pdbx_seq_one_letter_code
_entity_poly.pdbx_strand_id
1 'polypeptide(L)'
;MKYLVSVSGGAGSTLAAHKTVEKHGLENVDFIFADTNTEDETLYELLDKLEKNLKPIIRLNDGRDIWDCFDDHGIIRTPTGACKASLELKQKPIAKWVKENCDENTIIVSGLDWTEDVRIKRFDNKWKPYETYHPMAEDYKMDLCNMKRDLGDLGYTVQ
;
A
#
# COMPACT_ATOMS: atom_id res chain seq x y z
N MET A 1 11.60 13.13 -9.48
CA MET A 1 11.26 12.45 -8.22
C MET A 1 10.31 11.32 -8.54
N LYS A 2 10.43 10.19 -7.85
CA LYS A 2 9.52 9.05 -8.03
C LYS A 2 8.67 8.85 -6.80
N TYR A 3 7.43 8.43 -6.98
CA TYR A 3 6.50 8.12 -5.90
C TYR A 3 6.18 6.64 -5.94
N LEU A 4 6.46 5.92 -4.87
CA LEU A 4 6.10 4.51 -4.74
C LEU A 4 4.88 4.37 -3.86
N VAL A 5 3.74 4.02 -4.45
CA VAL A 5 2.48 3.82 -3.74
C VAL A 5 2.28 2.35 -3.44
N SER A 6 2.19 2.00 -2.16
CA SER A 6 1.75 0.67 -1.76
C SER A 6 0.23 0.58 -1.84
N VAL A 7 -0.27 -0.24 -2.77
CA VAL A 7 -1.69 -0.55 -2.87
C VAL A 7 -1.98 -1.80 -2.05
N SER A 8 -3.07 -1.82 -1.29
CA SER A 8 -3.40 -2.96 -0.41
C SER A 8 -4.88 -3.33 -0.42
N GLY A 9 -5.66 -2.77 -1.35
CA GLY A 9 -7.10 -3.02 -1.47
C GLY A 9 -8.02 -2.11 -0.67
N GLY A 10 -7.46 -1.39 0.31
CA GLY A 10 -8.24 -0.46 1.13
C GLY A 10 -8.51 0.86 0.40
N ALA A 11 -9.65 1.49 0.72
CA ALA A 11 -10.07 2.78 0.16
C ALA A 11 -8.95 3.84 0.19
N GLY A 12 -8.27 3.99 1.33
CA GLY A 12 -7.17 4.96 1.47
C GLY A 12 -6.00 4.68 0.51
N SER A 13 -5.61 3.42 0.32
CA SER A 13 -4.51 3.06 -0.59
C SER A 13 -4.88 3.26 -2.07
N THR A 14 -6.12 2.92 -2.43
CA THR A 14 -6.65 3.09 -3.80
C THR A 14 -6.78 4.57 -4.13
N LEU A 15 -7.31 5.39 -3.23
CA LEU A 15 -7.46 6.83 -3.48
C LEU A 15 -6.11 7.56 -3.44
N ALA A 16 -5.17 7.12 -2.58
CA ALA A 16 -3.81 7.63 -2.58
C ALA A 16 -3.11 7.42 -3.94
N ALA A 17 -3.33 6.27 -4.60
CA ALA A 17 -2.82 6.05 -5.95
C ALA A 17 -3.31 7.12 -6.93
N HIS A 18 -4.62 7.36 -6.98
CA HIS A 18 -5.23 8.36 -7.86
C HIS A 18 -4.77 9.78 -7.55
N LYS A 19 -4.83 10.22 -6.28
CA LYS A 19 -4.39 11.58 -5.91
C LYS A 19 -2.91 11.82 -6.18
N THR A 20 -2.06 10.80 -6.00
CA THR A 20 -0.64 10.92 -6.31
C THR A 20 -0.42 11.07 -7.81
N VAL A 21 -1.13 10.29 -8.63
CA VAL A 21 -1.08 10.42 -10.10
C VAL A 21 -1.60 11.78 -10.56
N GLU A 22 -2.73 12.24 -10.02
CA GLU A 22 -3.31 13.55 -10.34
C GLU A 22 -2.32 14.69 -10.07
N LYS A 23 -1.60 14.63 -8.95
CA LYS A 23 -0.69 15.68 -8.50
C LYS A 23 0.69 15.63 -9.17
N HIS A 24 1.19 14.43 -9.48
CA HIS A 24 2.59 14.22 -9.87
C HIS A 24 2.79 13.60 -11.25
N GLY A 25 1.72 13.24 -11.96
CA GLY A 25 1.80 12.59 -13.27
C GLY A 25 2.05 11.08 -13.18
N LEU A 26 1.37 10.32 -14.04
CA LEU A 26 1.40 8.85 -14.04
C LEU A 26 2.81 8.28 -14.26
N GLU A 27 3.64 8.98 -15.04
CA GLU A 27 5.01 8.61 -15.36
C GLU A 27 5.95 8.62 -14.14
N ASN A 28 5.59 9.37 -13.10
CA ASN A 28 6.41 9.52 -11.89
C ASN A 28 5.95 8.62 -10.73
N VAL A 29 4.85 7.87 -10.88
CA VAL A 29 4.21 7.14 -9.77
C VAL A 29 4.21 5.65 -10.02
N ASP A 30 5.05 4.87 -9.33
CA ASP A 30 5.10 3.40 -9.36
C ASP A 30 4.14 2.79 -8.31
N PHE A 31 3.50 1.67 -8.64
CA PHE A 31 2.58 0.95 -7.75
C PHE A 31 3.19 -0.37 -7.32
N ILE A 32 3.08 -0.70 -6.03
CA ILE A 32 3.58 -1.97 -5.49
C ILE A 32 2.53 -2.67 -4.63
N PHE A 33 2.45 -3.99 -4.81
CA PHE A 33 1.57 -4.88 -4.08
C PHE A 33 2.37 -6.08 -3.58
N ALA A 34 2.10 -6.50 -2.35
CA ALA A 34 2.67 -7.72 -1.81
C ALA A 34 1.58 -8.79 -1.74
N ASP A 35 1.69 -9.74 -2.66
CA ASP A 35 0.74 -10.81 -2.88
C ASP A 35 1.02 -11.96 -1.90
N THR A 36 0.00 -12.31 -1.13
CA THR A 36 0.09 -13.36 -0.10
C THR A 36 -0.56 -14.67 -0.52
N ASN A 37 -0.98 -14.79 -1.79
CA ASN A 37 -1.68 -15.96 -2.33
C ASN A 37 -2.97 -16.35 -1.57
N THR A 38 -3.46 -15.50 -0.67
CA THR A 38 -4.65 -15.73 0.18
C THR A 38 -5.56 -14.51 0.28
N GLU A 39 -5.33 -13.53 -0.58
CA GLU A 39 -6.16 -12.33 -0.69
C GLU A 39 -7.52 -12.67 -1.31
N ASP A 40 -8.53 -11.85 -1.00
CA ASP A 40 -9.88 -12.03 -1.53
C ASP A 40 -9.95 -11.80 -3.05
N GLU A 41 -10.82 -12.53 -3.75
CA GLU A 41 -10.98 -12.39 -5.21
C GLU A 41 -11.34 -10.96 -5.62
N THR A 42 -12.16 -10.26 -4.84
CA THR A 42 -12.54 -8.87 -5.10
C THR A 42 -11.35 -7.90 -4.98
N LEU A 43 -10.31 -8.25 -4.21
CA LEU A 43 -9.07 -7.48 -4.17
C LEU A 43 -8.32 -7.61 -5.50
N TYR A 44 -8.19 -8.83 -6.05
CA TYR A 44 -7.56 -9.00 -7.36
C TYR A 44 -8.32 -8.26 -8.47
N GLU A 45 -9.66 -8.30 -8.48
CA GLU A 45 -10.46 -7.51 -9.41
C GLU A 45 -10.19 -6.00 -9.30
N LEU A 46 -10.00 -5.50 -8.07
CA LEU A 46 -9.67 -4.11 -7.84
C LEU A 46 -8.26 -3.76 -8.35
N LEU A 47 -7.28 -4.63 -8.14
CA LEU A 47 -5.92 -4.45 -8.66
C LEU A 47 -5.92 -4.43 -10.19
N ASP A 48 -6.66 -5.33 -10.83
CA ASP A 48 -6.77 -5.39 -12.29
C ASP A 48 -7.42 -4.12 -12.86
N LYS A 49 -8.45 -3.59 -12.17
CA LYS A 49 -9.05 -2.29 -12.51
C LYS A 49 -8.06 -1.13 -12.33
N LEU A 50 -7.24 -1.15 -11.27
CA LEU A 50 -6.19 -0.15 -11.09
C LEU A 50 -5.15 -0.21 -12.22
N GLU A 51 -4.71 -1.40 -12.61
CA GLU A 51 -3.75 -1.58 -13.70
C GLU A 51 -4.30 -1.11 -15.05
N LYS A 52 -5.59 -1.35 -15.30
CA LYS A 52 -6.28 -0.89 -16.51
C LYS A 52 -6.42 0.64 -16.57
N ASN A 53 -6.74 1.27 -15.44
CA ASN A 53 -7.01 2.71 -15.40
C ASN A 53 -5.74 3.56 -15.22
N LEU A 54 -4.71 2.98 -14.61
CA LEU A 54 -3.46 3.67 -14.31
C LEU A 54 -2.32 2.99 -15.07
N LYS A 55 -1.56 2.13 -14.40
CA LYS A 55 -0.43 1.41 -14.99
C LYS A 55 -0.17 0.09 -14.25
N PRO A 56 0.63 -0.83 -14.81
CA PRO A 56 0.96 -2.10 -14.17
C PRO A 56 1.50 -1.96 -12.74
N ILE A 57 1.10 -2.88 -11.88
CA ILE A 57 1.51 -2.97 -10.48
C ILE A 57 2.67 -3.94 -10.36
N ILE A 58 3.69 -3.53 -9.62
CA ILE A 58 4.79 -4.41 -9.22
C ILE A 58 4.25 -5.38 -8.16
N ARG A 59 4.02 -6.64 -8.55
CA ARG A 59 3.53 -7.68 -7.66
C ARG A 59 4.71 -8.46 -7.06
N LEU A 60 4.87 -8.38 -5.74
CA LEU A 60 5.83 -9.18 -5.00
C LEU A 60 5.14 -10.45 -4.51
N ASN A 61 5.54 -11.58 -5.06
CA ASN A 61 5.02 -12.90 -4.71
C ASN A 61 6.20 -13.87 -4.64
N ASP A 62 6.43 -14.50 -3.49
CA ASP A 62 7.51 -15.47 -3.29
C ASP A 62 7.02 -16.94 -3.34
N GLY A 63 5.77 -17.14 -3.77
CA GLY A 63 5.13 -18.44 -3.91
C GLY A 63 4.50 -18.98 -2.63
N ARG A 64 4.75 -18.36 -1.47
CA ARG A 64 4.20 -18.79 -0.19
C ARG A 64 2.84 -18.18 0.07
N ASP A 65 2.04 -18.88 0.86
CA ASP A 65 0.79 -18.39 1.40
C ASP A 65 0.90 -18.12 2.92
N ILE A 66 -0.20 -17.69 3.56
CA ILE A 66 -0.17 -17.40 5.00
C ILE A 66 0.05 -18.66 5.85
N TRP A 67 -0.38 -19.83 5.37
CA TRP A 67 -0.26 -21.10 6.08
C TRP A 67 1.18 -21.59 6.03
N ASP A 68 1.85 -21.50 4.89
CA ASP A 68 3.29 -21.75 4.77
C ASP A 68 4.07 -20.90 5.79
N CYS A 69 3.72 -19.61 5.90
CA CYS A 69 4.35 -18.72 6.87
C CYS A 69 4.07 -19.13 8.33
N PHE A 70 2.88 -19.60 8.65
CA PHE A 70 2.56 -20.01 10.03
C PHE A 70 3.21 -21.34 10.38
N ASP A 71 3.28 -22.27 9.44
CA ASP A 71 3.96 -23.56 9.60
C ASP A 71 5.47 -23.37 9.76
N ASP A 72 6.09 -22.49 8.96
CA ASP A 72 7.52 -22.16 9.04
C ASP A 72 7.93 -21.55 10.39
N HIS A 73 7.05 -20.76 10.99
CA HIS A 73 7.38 -19.95 12.16
C HIS A 73 6.74 -20.43 13.47
N GLY A 74 5.74 -21.31 13.41
CA GLY A 74 5.01 -21.82 14.56
C GLY A 74 4.21 -20.76 15.33
N ILE A 75 4.01 -19.56 14.75
CA ILE A 75 3.28 -18.45 15.38
C ILE A 75 2.43 -17.68 14.37
N ILE A 76 1.23 -17.29 14.79
CA ILE A 76 0.35 -16.42 14.00
C ILE A 76 0.62 -14.94 14.29
N ARG A 77 0.87 -14.60 15.57
CA ARG A 77 1.15 -13.23 16.01
C ARG A 77 2.56 -13.13 16.58
N THR A 78 3.21 -12.02 16.24
CA THR A 78 4.46 -11.60 16.85
C THR A 78 4.22 -11.10 18.29
N PRO A 79 5.26 -11.00 19.14
CA PRO A 79 5.12 -10.47 20.50
C PRO A 79 4.55 -9.04 20.58
N THR A 80 4.69 -8.26 19.50
CA THR A 80 4.13 -6.90 19.36
C THR A 80 2.68 -6.89 18.88
N GLY A 81 2.05 -8.06 18.69
CA GLY A 81 0.65 -8.22 18.31
C GLY A 81 0.39 -8.24 16.80
N ALA A 82 1.38 -7.89 15.96
CA ALA A 82 1.26 -7.93 14.50
C ALA A 82 1.20 -9.36 13.97
N CYS A 83 0.45 -9.58 12.89
CA CYS A 83 0.40 -10.87 12.20
C CYS A 83 1.78 -11.21 11.60
N LYS A 84 2.22 -12.45 11.81
CA LYS A 84 3.51 -12.95 11.33
C LYS A 84 3.56 -13.00 9.80
N ALA A 85 2.49 -13.46 9.16
CA ALA A 85 2.39 -13.45 7.70
C ALA A 85 2.44 -12.03 7.11
N SER A 86 1.84 -11.03 7.76
CA SER A 86 1.98 -9.64 7.30
C SER A 86 3.41 -9.12 7.38
N LEU A 87 4.20 -9.58 8.36
CA LEU A 87 5.61 -9.22 8.44
C LEU A 87 6.41 -9.88 7.31
N GLU A 88 6.24 -11.20 7.12
CA GLU A 88 7.04 -12.01 6.21
C GLU A 88 6.65 -11.85 4.74
N LEU A 89 5.35 -11.79 4.44
CA LEU A 89 4.84 -11.77 3.07
C LEU A 89 4.54 -10.35 2.57
N LYS A 90 4.34 -9.36 3.46
CA LYS A 90 4.08 -7.97 3.05
C LYS A 90 5.22 -7.02 3.37
N GLN A 91 5.57 -6.88 4.65
CA GLN A 91 6.50 -5.83 5.07
C GLN A 91 7.94 -6.08 4.63
N LYS A 92 8.45 -7.31 4.78
CA LYS A 92 9.83 -7.64 4.39
C LYS A 92 10.04 -7.59 2.87
N PRO A 93 9.15 -8.14 2.01
CA PRO A 93 9.35 -8.08 0.57
C PRO A 93 9.34 -6.66 0.04
N ILE A 94 8.40 -5.81 0.50
CA ILE A 94 8.36 -4.40 0.10
C ILE A 94 9.63 -3.67 0.56
N ALA A 95 10.06 -3.85 1.81
CA ALA A 95 11.27 -3.22 2.31
C ALA A 95 12.53 -3.65 1.52
N LYS A 96 12.62 -4.95 1.18
CA LYS A 96 13.70 -5.48 0.34
C LYS A 96 13.66 -4.86 -1.05
N TRP A 97 12.49 -4.83 -1.69
CA TRP A 97 12.33 -4.26 -3.03
C TRP A 97 12.70 -2.78 -3.06
N VAL A 98 12.24 -1.98 -2.09
CA VAL A 98 12.58 -0.56 -1.99
C VAL A 98 14.09 -0.37 -1.85
N LYS A 99 14.75 -1.16 -1.00
CA LYS A 99 16.20 -1.08 -0.84
C LYS A 99 16.98 -1.40 -2.12
N GLU A 100 16.46 -2.30 -2.94
CA GLU A 100 17.12 -2.76 -4.17
C GLU A 100 16.82 -1.88 -5.39
N ASN A 101 15.70 -1.16 -5.41
CA ASN A 101 15.18 -0.49 -6.61
C ASN A 101 14.92 1.01 -6.45
N CYS A 102 14.94 1.53 -5.23
CA CYS A 102 14.69 2.95 -4.95
C CYS A 102 15.97 3.67 -4.53
N ASP A 103 16.00 4.97 -4.81
CA ASP A 103 17.03 5.89 -4.38
C ASP A 103 16.50 6.90 -3.36
N GLU A 104 17.37 7.75 -2.83
CA GLU A 104 17.01 8.81 -1.87
C GLU A 104 15.97 9.81 -2.38
N ASN A 105 15.76 9.90 -3.70
CA ASN A 105 14.78 10.78 -4.34
C ASN A 105 13.40 10.12 -4.50
N THR A 106 13.25 8.89 -4.01
CA THR A 106 12.00 8.15 -4.02
C THR A 106 11.18 8.47 -2.78
N ILE A 107 9.94 8.89 -3.01
CA ILE A 107 8.97 9.21 -1.98
C ILE A 107 8.07 7.99 -1.76
N ILE A 108 7.98 7.52 -0.52
CA ILE A 108 7.13 6.37 -0.17
C ILE A 108 5.74 6.87 0.22
N VAL A 109 4.74 6.48 -0.54
CA VAL A 109 3.37 6.96 -0.38
C VAL A 109 2.53 5.95 0.39
N SER A 110 1.72 6.44 1.33
CA SER A 110 0.75 5.63 2.07
C SER A 110 -0.65 6.22 2.01
N GLY A 111 -1.65 5.36 2.13
CA GLY A 111 -3.06 5.72 2.21
C GLY A 111 -3.55 6.08 3.62
N LEU A 112 -2.65 6.46 4.55
CA LEU A 112 -3.02 6.87 5.90
C LEU A 112 -3.64 8.27 5.88
N ASP A 113 -4.71 8.45 6.66
CA ASP A 113 -5.41 9.73 6.75
C ASP A 113 -5.05 10.55 8.00
N TRP A 114 -5.61 11.76 8.08
CA TRP A 114 -5.33 12.74 9.14
C TRP A 114 -5.72 12.25 10.54
N THR A 115 -6.62 11.26 10.66
CA THR A 115 -7.01 10.65 11.95
C THR A 115 -5.97 9.65 12.47
N GLU A 116 -5.00 9.27 11.64
CA GLU A 116 -4.02 8.23 11.92
C GLU A 116 -2.63 8.78 12.28
N ASP A 117 -2.55 9.91 12.99
CA ASP A 117 -1.31 10.64 13.27
C ASP A 117 -0.19 9.78 13.88
N VAL A 118 -0.53 8.89 14.82
CA VAL A 118 0.41 7.95 15.44
C VAL A 118 0.93 6.94 14.42
N ARG A 119 0.09 6.48 13.48
CA ARG A 119 0.50 5.54 12.42
C ARG A 119 1.37 6.24 11.38
N ILE A 120 1.06 7.49 11.03
CA ILE A 120 1.88 8.33 10.14
C ILE A 120 3.29 8.47 10.72
N LYS A 121 3.42 8.93 11.97
CA LYS A 121 4.72 9.06 12.64
C LYS A 121 5.53 7.75 12.67
N ARG A 122 4.85 6.61 12.84
CA ARG A 122 5.50 5.27 12.79
C ARG A 122 5.93 4.92 11.37
N PHE A 123 5.13 5.24 10.38
CA PHE A 123 5.42 5.03 8.97
C PHE A 123 6.64 5.86 8.54
N ASP A 124 6.66 7.15 8.86
CA ASP A 124 7.77 8.07 8.57
C ASP A 124 9.08 7.55 9.18
N ASN A 125 9.04 7.15 10.44
CA ASN A 125 10.23 6.62 11.11
C ASN A 125 10.70 5.28 10.53
N LYS A 126 9.77 4.42 10.08
CA LYS A 126 10.11 3.13 9.45
C LYS A 126 10.82 3.33 8.11
N TRP A 127 10.44 4.35 7.35
CA TRP A 127 10.94 4.58 6.00
C TRP A 127 12.15 5.50 5.91
N LYS A 128 12.72 5.98 7.02
CA LYS A 128 13.99 6.72 6.95
C LYS A 128 15.08 5.89 6.23
N PRO A 129 15.86 6.50 5.32
CA PRO A 129 15.96 7.94 5.05
C PRO A 129 15.01 8.50 3.99
N TYR A 130 14.12 7.68 3.40
CA TYR A 130 13.18 8.13 2.37
C TYR A 130 12.17 9.14 2.92
N GLU A 131 11.81 10.10 2.08
CA GLU A 131 10.66 10.97 2.36
C GLU A 131 9.36 10.18 2.20
N THR A 132 8.35 10.56 2.99
CA THR A 132 7.03 9.92 2.98
C THR A 132 5.95 10.92 2.58
N TYR A 133 4.92 10.41 1.91
CA TYR A 133 3.78 11.23 1.48
C TYR A 133 2.45 10.55 1.83
N HIS A 134 1.52 11.32 2.38
CA HIS A 134 0.22 10.88 2.88
C HIS A 134 -0.89 11.75 2.29
N PRO A 135 -1.34 11.47 1.05
CA PRO A 135 -2.29 12.34 0.36
C PRO A 135 -3.62 12.49 1.11
N MET A 136 -4.05 11.46 1.86
CA MET A 136 -5.29 11.50 2.65
C MET A 136 -5.15 12.32 3.94
N ALA A 137 -3.92 12.65 4.35
CA ALA A 137 -3.69 13.49 5.52
C ALA A 137 -3.61 14.99 5.19
N GLU A 138 -3.64 15.38 3.90
CA GLU A 138 -3.58 16.78 3.48
C GLU A 138 -4.89 17.56 3.73
N ASP A 139 -6.03 16.86 3.76
CA ASP A 139 -7.36 17.45 3.99
C ASP A 139 -8.11 16.69 5.10
N TYR A 140 -8.55 17.43 6.12
CA TYR A 140 -9.35 16.89 7.24
C TYR A 140 -10.72 16.34 6.80
N LYS A 141 -11.15 16.61 5.57
CA LYS A 141 -12.37 16.04 5.00
C LYS A 141 -12.15 14.63 4.42
N MET A 142 -10.91 14.18 4.26
CA MET A 142 -10.62 12.84 3.75
C MET A 142 -10.79 11.79 4.85
N ASP A 143 -12.03 11.57 5.24
CA ASP A 143 -12.45 10.41 6.03
C ASP A 143 -12.83 9.23 5.12
N LEU A 144 -13.03 8.05 5.72
CA LEU A 144 -13.38 6.84 4.98
C LEU A 144 -14.63 6.99 4.10
N CYS A 145 -15.63 7.74 4.55
CA CYS A 145 -16.88 7.93 3.81
C CYS A 145 -16.64 8.75 2.53
N ASN A 146 -15.90 9.84 2.65
CA ASN A 146 -15.52 10.66 1.50
C ASN A 146 -14.59 9.90 0.57
N MET A 147 -13.65 9.10 1.09
CA MET A 147 -12.80 8.25 0.25
C MET A 147 -13.63 7.25 -0.58
N LYS A 148 -14.60 6.57 0.05
CA LYS A 148 -15.47 5.61 -0.65
C LYS A 148 -16.34 6.28 -1.70
N ARG A 149 -16.86 7.49 -1.43
CA ARG A 149 -17.62 8.27 -2.41
C ARG A 149 -16.76 8.64 -3.62
N ASP A 150 -15.60 9.25 -3.37
CA ASP A 150 -14.70 9.71 -4.44
C ASP A 150 -14.22 8.52 -5.30
N LEU A 151 -13.99 7.35 -4.68
CA LEU A 151 -13.68 6.11 -5.39
C LEU A 151 -14.87 5.58 -6.21
N GLY A 152 -16.09 5.72 -5.71
CA GLY A 152 -17.31 5.39 -6.45
C GLY A 152 -17.46 6.24 -7.72
N ASP A 153 -17.15 7.53 -7.63
CA ASP A 153 -17.15 8.44 -8.78
C ASP A 153 -16.07 8.06 -9.82
N LEU A 154 -14.97 7.46 -9.36
CA LEU A 154 -13.91 6.89 -10.21
C LEU A 154 -14.22 5.46 -10.72
N GLY A 155 -15.39 4.90 -10.38
CA GLY A 155 -15.84 3.58 -10.83
C GLY A 155 -15.25 2.40 -10.05
N TYR A 156 -14.71 2.63 -8.85
CA TYR A 156 -14.22 1.58 -7.97
C TYR A 156 -15.28 1.15 -6.96
N THR A 157 -15.26 -0.14 -6.61
CA THR A 157 -15.98 -0.69 -5.47
C THR A 157 -14.94 -1.21 -4.50
N VAL A 158 -14.84 -0.56 -3.34
CA VAL A 158 -13.91 -0.93 -2.27
C VAL A 158 -14.69 -1.47 -1.08
N GLN A 159 -14.16 -2.53 -0.45
CA GLN A 159 -14.73 -3.13 0.75
C GLN A 159 -14.77 -2.16 1.94
#